data_AF-A0A0L7KMJ2-F1
#
_entry.id   AF-A0A0L7KMJ2-F1
#
_cell.length_a   1.000
_cell.length_b   1.000
_cell.length_c   1.000
_cell.angle_alpha   90.00
_cell.angle_beta   90.00
_cell.angle_gamma   90.00
#
_symmetry.space_group_name_H-M   'P 1'
#
loop_
_entity.id
_entity.type
_entity.pdbx_description
1 polymer ?
#
loop_
_entity_poly.entity_id
_entity_poly.type
_entity_poly.pdbx_seq_one_letter_code
_entity_poly.pdbx_strand_id
1 'polypeptide(L)'
;MLKYNNNINEENFFISYFEKKDDNFVPISPWHHIDLKNDDGTYNMIVEITKYNYIKLEIQLREKFNVIKQDKKKGKLRYYHNSIYWNYGALPQTYEYPKHIYQNKSKKNKEALLFTGDNDPLDILDIGSACLKIGQVVPVKVLKQTTQNNNINNKIYI
;
A
#
# COMPACT_ATOMS: atom_id res chain seq x y z
N MET A 1 1.99 -11.88 -13.86
CA MET A 1 3.44 -12.12 -13.65
C MET A 1 4.03 -10.97 -12.84
N LEU A 2 4.80 -11.30 -11.81
CA LEU A 2 5.59 -10.35 -11.02
C LEU A 2 7.05 -10.40 -11.50
N LYS A 3 7.73 -9.26 -11.61
CA LYS A 3 9.16 -9.20 -11.95
C LYS A 3 9.90 -8.28 -11.00
N TYR A 4 10.95 -8.82 -10.37
CA TYR A 4 11.94 -8.04 -9.64
C TYR A 4 12.98 -7.54 -10.63
N ASN A 5 13.16 -6.22 -10.71
CA ASN A 5 14.13 -5.61 -11.59
C ASN A 5 15.25 -5.02 -10.72
N ASN A 6 16.49 -5.36 -11.07
CA ASN A 6 17.70 -4.96 -10.34
C ASN A 6 17.76 -5.53 -8.91
N ASN A 7 18.82 -5.21 -8.16
CA ASN A 7 19.00 -5.76 -6.81
C ASN A 7 18.45 -4.82 -5.74
N ILE A 8 17.93 -5.40 -4.65
CA ILE A 8 17.57 -4.63 -3.45
C ILE A 8 18.79 -3.81 -2.98
N ASN A 9 18.53 -2.58 -2.51
CA ASN A 9 19.53 -1.56 -2.13
C ASN A 9 20.19 -0.83 -3.31
N GLU A 10 19.86 -1.15 -4.55
CA GLU A 10 20.18 -0.31 -5.71
C GLU A 10 19.10 0.76 -5.89
N GLU A 11 19.49 1.99 -6.25
CA GLU A 11 18.54 3.11 -6.39
C GLU A 11 17.48 2.91 -7.48
N ASN A 12 17.79 2.04 -8.45
CA ASN A 12 16.94 1.67 -9.55
C ASN A 12 16.25 0.30 -9.34
N PHE A 13 16.25 -0.25 -8.12
CA PHE A 13 15.39 -1.38 -7.79
C PHE A 13 13.92 -1.02 -7.97
N PHE A 14 13.17 -1.87 -8.68
CA PHE A 14 11.72 -1.75 -8.76
C PHE A 14 11.04 -3.08 -9.08
N ILE A 15 9.79 -3.21 -8.66
CA ILE A 15 8.96 -4.37 -8.94
C ILE A 15 7.86 -3.96 -9.91
N SER A 16 7.78 -4.69 -11.02
CA SER A 16 6.81 -4.47 -12.09
C SER A 16 5.84 -5.64 -12.23
N TYR A 17 4.62 -5.33 -12.59
CA TYR A 17 3.53 -6.30 -12.77
C TYR A 17 3.16 -6.41 -14.25
N PHE A 18 2.77 -7.61 -14.65
CA PHE A 18 2.31 -7.89 -16.00
C PHE A 18 1.08 -8.79 -15.96
N GLU A 19 0.15 -8.56 -16.85
CA GLU A 19 -1.01 -9.42 -17.08
C GLU A 19 -0.77 -10.26 -18.34
N LYS A 20 -1.28 -11.50 -18.36
CA LYS A 20 -1.27 -12.29 -19.59
C LYS A 20 -2.48 -11.90 -20.44
N LYS A 21 -2.25 -11.36 -21.63
CA LYS A 21 -3.29 -11.12 -22.65
C LYS A 21 -2.91 -11.91 -23.88
N ASP A 22 -3.79 -12.82 -24.27
CA ASP A 22 -3.51 -13.86 -25.27
C ASP A 22 -2.24 -14.64 -24.90
N ASP A 23 -1.21 -14.60 -25.74
CA ASP A 23 0.10 -15.23 -25.49
C ASP A 23 1.20 -14.25 -25.05
N ASN A 24 0.86 -12.97 -24.84
CA ASN A 24 1.82 -11.94 -24.46
C ASN A 24 1.62 -11.46 -23.01
N PHE A 25 2.71 -11.04 -22.38
CA PHE A 25 2.66 -10.32 -21.10
C PHE A 25 2.63 -8.82 -21.34
N VAL A 26 1.53 -8.17 -20.96
CA VAL A 26 1.38 -6.72 -21.04
C VAL A 26 1.69 -6.08 -19.69
N PRO A 27 2.46 -4.98 -19.64
CA PRO A 27 2.70 -4.27 -18.38
C PRO A 27 1.40 -3.73 -17.79
N ILE A 28 1.24 -3.89 -16.49
CA ILE A 28 0.09 -3.34 -15.75
C ILE A 28 0.58 -2.55 -14.54
N SER A 29 -0.25 -1.61 -14.09
CA SER A 29 -0.08 -0.98 -12.79
C SER A 29 -0.74 -1.81 -11.69
N PRO A 30 -0.05 -2.11 -10.59
CA PRO A 30 -0.67 -2.80 -9.46
C PRO A 30 -1.76 -1.94 -8.80
N TRP A 31 -1.64 -0.61 -8.80
CA TRP A 31 -2.67 0.26 -8.23
C TRP A 31 -3.97 0.28 -9.04
N HIS A 32 -3.89 0.47 -10.35
CA HIS A 32 -5.07 0.63 -11.20
C HIS A 32 -5.69 -0.67 -11.73
N HIS A 33 -4.88 -1.69 -12.06
CA HIS A 33 -5.35 -2.82 -12.87
C HIS A 33 -5.54 -4.13 -12.09
N ILE A 34 -5.05 -4.21 -10.86
CA ILE A 34 -5.40 -5.33 -9.98
C ILE A 34 -6.76 -5.01 -9.36
N ASP A 35 -7.68 -5.96 -9.42
CA ASP A 35 -9.01 -5.77 -8.84
C ASP A 35 -8.93 -5.59 -7.33
N LEU A 36 -9.64 -4.60 -6.79
CA LEU A 36 -9.74 -4.39 -5.35
C LEU A 36 -10.41 -5.58 -4.65
N LYS A 37 -11.50 -6.08 -5.24
CA LYS A 37 -12.37 -7.10 -4.64
C LYS A 37 -12.60 -8.23 -5.62
N ASN A 38 -12.45 -9.46 -5.13
CA ASN A 38 -12.67 -10.68 -5.89
C ASN A 38 -14.16 -11.09 -5.86
N ASP A 39 -14.55 -11.98 -6.77
CA ASP A 39 -15.93 -12.49 -6.88
C ASP A 39 -16.39 -13.25 -5.63
N ASP A 40 -15.45 -13.87 -4.90
CA ASP A 40 -15.70 -14.58 -3.63
C ASP A 40 -15.88 -13.63 -2.43
N GLY A 41 -15.78 -12.32 -2.66
CA GLY A 41 -15.94 -11.28 -1.65
C GLY A 41 -14.67 -10.93 -0.87
N THR A 42 -13.54 -11.60 -1.12
CA THR A 42 -12.24 -11.21 -0.57
C THR A 42 -11.69 -9.95 -1.26
N TYR A 43 -10.71 -9.29 -0.64
CA TYR A 43 -10.00 -8.15 -1.20
C TYR A 43 -8.58 -8.56 -1.58
N ASN A 44 -7.95 -7.86 -2.53
CA ASN A 44 -6.54 -8.11 -2.86
C ASN A 44 -5.63 -7.13 -2.12
N MET A 45 -4.76 -7.66 -1.28
CA MET A 45 -3.64 -6.92 -0.69
C MET A 45 -2.42 -7.03 -1.61
N ILE A 46 -1.77 -5.91 -1.91
CA ILE A 46 -0.46 -5.88 -2.54
C ILE A 46 0.58 -5.71 -1.44
N VAL A 47 1.34 -6.76 -1.15
CA VAL A 47 2.33 -6.78 -0.07
C VAL A 47 3.54 -5.94 -0.47
N GLU A 48 3.85 -4.89 0.27
CA GLU A 48 5.00 -4.02 0.04
C GLU A 48 6.15 -4.37 1.00
N ILE A 49 5.82 -4.68 2.26
CA ILE A 49 6.79 -4.97 3.32
C ILE A 49 6.42 -6.29 3.98
N THR A 50 7.30 -7.27 3.86
CA THR A 50 7.16 -8.56 4.54
C THR A 50 7.26 -8.41 6.05
N LYS A 51 6.49 -9.22 6.80
CA LYS A 51 6.60 -9.35 8.25
C LYS A 51 8.06 -9.51 8.71
N TYR A 52 8.41 -8.87 9.81
CA TYR A 52 9.75 -8.79 10.40
C TYR A 52 10.83 -8.07 9.57
N ASN A 53 10.48 -7.42 8.46
CA ASN A 53 11.44 -6.66 7.65
C ASN A 53 11.46 -5.16 7.97
N TYR A 54 12.43 -4.47 7.35
CA TYR A 54 12.74 -3.06 7.57
C TYR A 54 12.68 -2.20 6.29
N ILE A 55 12.76 -2.82 5.11
CA ILE A 55 12.86 -2.11 3.82
C ILE A 55 11.52 -1.41 3.56
N LYS A 56 11.52 -0.07 3.50
CA LYS A 56 10.31 0.70 3.18
C LYS A 56 10.13 0.72 1.67
N LEU A 57 9.47 -0.30 1.15
CA LEU A 57 8.95 -0.30 -0.22
C LEU A 57 7.54 0.30 -0.23
N GLU A 58 7.16 0.91 -1.34
CA GLU A 58 5.80 1.44 -1.57
C GLU A 58 5.50 1.54 -3.07
N ILE A 59 4.22 1.45 -3.43
CA ILE A 59 3.71 1.76 -4.76
C ILE A 59 3.98 3.24 -5.07
N GLN A 60 4.72 3.51 -6.15
CA GLN A 60 5.05 4.88 -6.54
C GLN A 60 3.98 5.48 -7.46
N LEU A 61 3.08 6.31 -6.91
CA LEU A 61 1.96 6.89 -7.66
C LEU A 61 2.35 7.75 -8.87
N ARG A 62 3.59 8.26 -8.88
CA ARG A 62 4.11 9.15 -9.93
C ARG A 62 5.00 8.47 -10.95
N GLU A 63 5.33 7.19 -10.75
CA GLU A 63 6.16 6.41 -11.67
C GLU A 63 5.30 5.68 -12.69
N LYS A 64 5.85 5.45 -13.89
CA LYS A 64 5.14 4.75 -14.96
C LYS A 64 4.71 3.35 -14.50
N PHE A 65 3.44 3.03 -14.71
CA PHE A 65 2.81 1.78 -14.24
C PHE A 65 2.86 1.56 -12.72
N ASN A 66 3.03 2.60 -11.91
CA ASN A 66 2.93 2.54 -10.45
C ASN A 66 3.73 1.38 -9.83
N VAL A 67 4.96 1.22 -10.31
CA VAL A 67 5.89 0.18 -9.83
C VAL A 67 6.16 0.35 -8.34
N ILE A 68 6.44 -0.74 -7.64
CA ILE A 68 6.89 -0.69 -6.24
C ILE A 68 8.38 -0.36 -6.24
N LYS A 69 8.77 0.68 -5.48
CA LYS A 69 10.17 1.07 -5.28
C LYS A 69 10.43 1.34 -3.81
N GLN A 70 11.70 1.34 -3.44
CA GLN A 70 12.09 1.76 -2.11
C GLN A 70 11.95 3.28 -1.96
N ASP A 71 11.26 3.69 -0.90
CA ASP A 71 11.11 5.09 -0.52
C ASP A 71 12.50 5.71 -0.29
N LYS A 72 12.65 6.98 -0.64
CA LYS A 72 13.85 7.77 -0.39
C LYS A 72 13.52 8.92 0.56
N LYS A 73 14.21 8.94 1.71
CA LYS A 73 14.12 10.04 2.67
C LYS A 73 15.47 10.75 2.77
N LYS A 74 15.48 12.07 2.54
CA LYS A 74 16.69 12.89 2.53
C LYS A 74 17.76 12.36 1.54
N GLY A 75 17.32 11.94 0.36
CA GLY A 75 18.18 11.42 -0.72
C GLY A 75 18.75 10.02 -0.48
N LYS A 76 18.42 9.34 0.62
CA LYS A 76 18.88 7.98 0.92
C LYS A 76 17.73 6.99 0.93
N LEU A 77 18.02 5.76 0.55
CA LEU A 77 17.09 4.64 0.65
C LEU A 77 16.60 4.48 2.10
N ARG A 78 15.28 4.43 2.27
CA ARG A 78 14.65 4.44 3.59
C ARG A 78 14.50 3.02 4.13
N TYR A 79 14.82 2.89 5.41
CA TYR A 79 14.47 1.73 6.24
C TYR A 79 13.66 2.20 7.42
N TYR A 80 12.79 1.33 7.93
CA TYR A 80 12.22 1.53 9.24
C TYR A 80 13.28 1.41 10.33
N HIS A 81 13.08 2.15 11.41
CA HIS A 81 13.93 2.07 12.60
C HIS A 81 13.75 0.74 13.34
N ASN A 82 12.56 0.16 13.30
CA ASN A 82 12.21 -1.11 13.92
C ASN A 82 11.61 -2.06 12.87
N SER A 83 11.69 -3.37 13.11
CA SER A 83 11.00 -4.33 12.26
C SER A 83 9.50 -4.17 12.41
N ILE A 84 8.78 -4.29 11.29
CA ILE A 84 7.32 -4.39 11.32
C ILE A 84 6.92 -5.81 11.73
N TYR A 85 5.88 -5.98 12.55
CA TYR A 85 5.46 -7.31 13.03
C TYR A 85 4.31 -7.93 12.23
N TRP A 86 3.94 -7.32 11.11
CA TRP A 86 2.85 -7.74 10.23
C TRP A 86 3.30 -7.60 8.78
N ASN A 87 2.69 -8.36 7.85
CA ASN A 87 2.86 -8.00 6.45
C ASN A 87 2.07 -6.71 6.19
N TYR A 88 2.64 -5.81 5.43
CA TYR A 88 2.09 -4.49 5.18
C TYR A 88 2.10 -4.18 3.70
N GLY A 89 1.12 -3.41 3.27
CA GLY A 89 1.03 -2.92 1.92
C GLY A 89 -0.24 -2.11 1.70
N ALA A 90 -0.76 -2.18 0.49
CA ALA A 90 -1.87 -1.33 0.05
C ALA A 90 -2.97 -2.12 -0.66
N LEU A 91 -4.19 -1.57 -0.64
CA LEU A 91 -5.30 -2.03 -1.46
C LEU A 91 -5.31 -1.32 -2.83
N PRO A 92 -5.40 -2.05 -3.95
CA PRO A 92 -5.50 -1.43 -5.27
C PRO A 92 -6.83 -0.69 -5.44
N GLN A 93 -6.89 0.21 -6.41
CA GLN A 93 -8.08 1.00 -6.77
C GLN A 93 -8.71 1.77 -5.60
N THR A 94 -7.91 2.05 -4.56
CA THR A 94 -8.27 2.93 -3.45
C THR A 94 -7.42 4.19 -3.47
N TYR A 95 -7.94 5.29 -2.90
CA TYR A 95 -7.20 6.54 -2.81
C TYR A 95 -7.80 7.43 -1.72
N GLU A 96 -7.00 7.79 -0.72
CA GLU A 96 -7.39 8.73 0.34
C GLU A 96 -7.29 10.17 -0.18
N TYR A 97 -8.24 10.54 -1.04
CA TYR A 97 -8.19 11.79 -1.82
C TYR A 97 -8.23 13.04 -0.92
N PRO A 98 -7.18 13.90 -0.89
CA PRO A 98 -7.11 15.02 0.05
C PRO A 98 -8.14 16.13 -0.17
N LYS A 99 -8.82 16.14 -1.34
CA LYS A 99 -9.89 17.10 -1.63
C LYS A 99 -11.13 16.85 -0.77
N HIS A 100 -11.31 15.64 -0.25
CA HIS A 100 -12.35 15.35 0.72
C HIS A 100 -11.91 15.84 2.11
N ILE A 101 -12.71 16.73 2.70
CA ILE A 101 -12.46 17.31 4.02
C ILE A 101 -13.41 16.65 5.02
N TYR A 102 -12.83 16.08 6.07
CA TYR A 102 -13.52 15.47 7.19
C TYR A 102 -13.48 16.43 8.38
N GLN A 103 -14.54 16.46 9.19
CA GLN A 103 -14.65 17.38 10.32
C GLN A 103 -15.05 16.65 11.60
N ASN A 104 -14.42 17.03 12.72
CA ASN A 104 -14.85 16.65 14.06
C ASN A 104 -15.22 17.92 14.84
N LYS A 105 -16.52 18.06 15.14
CA LYS A 105 -17.02 19.05 16.10
C LYS A 105 -17.31 18.36 17.42
N SER A 106 -16.43 18.53 18.39
CA SER A 106 -16.77 18.25 19.79
C SER A 106 -17.69 19.34 20.33
N LYS A 107 -18.69 18.98 21.13
CA LYS A 107 -19.54 19.96 21.86
C LYS A 107 -18.73 20.93 22.73
N LYS A 108 -17.46 20.62 23.03
CA LYS A 108 -16.55 21.44 23.83
C LYS A 108 -15.66 22.39 23.00
N ASN A 109 -15.52 22.17 21.69
CA ASN A 109 -14.65 22.98 20.85
C ASN A 109 -15.51 23.96 20.03
N LYS A 110 -15.21 25.27 20.14
CA LYS A 110 -15.90 26.31 19.35
C LYS A 110 -15.60 26.19 17.85
N GLU A 111 -14.45 25.61 17.48
CA GLU A 111 -14.00 25.42 16.11
C GLU A 111 -13.95 23.92 15.75
N ALA A 112 -14.27 23.60 14.50
CA ALA A 112 -14.17 22.24 13.98
C ALA A 112 -12.70 21.89 13.71
N LEU A 113 -12.28 20.71 14.14
CA LEU A 113 -11.03 20.13 13.64
C LEU A 113 -11.27 19.56 12.25
N LEU A 114 -10.42 19.94 11.29
CA LEU A 114 -10.49 19.48 9.91
C LEU A 114 -9.37 18.48 9.64
N PHE A 115 -9.68 17.45 8.87
CA PHE A 115 -8.75 16.40 8.46
C PHE A 115 -8.92 16.13 6.96
N THR A 116 -7.85 15.75 6.28
CA THR A 116 -7.87 15.30 4.88
C THR A 116 -7.28 13.89 4.78
N GLY A 117 -7.52 13.21 3.66
CA GLY A 117 -6.81 11.97 3.33
C GLY A 117 -5.31 12.20 3.14
N ASP A 118 -4.53 11.13 3.24
CA ASP A 118 -3.06 11.17 3.20
C ASP A 118 -2.45 11.19 1.79
N ASN A 119 -3.29 11.21 0.75
CA ASN A 119 -2.88 11.24 -0.66
C ASN A 119 -2.25 9.94 -1.18
N ASP A 120 -2.50 8.81 -0.53
CA ASP A 120 -2.00 7.49 -0.95
C ASP A 120 -3.15 6.47 -1.09
N PRO A 121 -2.89 5.26 -1.64
CA PRO A 121 -3.83 4.16 -1.57
C PRO A 121 -4.00 3.72 -0.12
N LEU A 122 -5.12 3.07 0.17
CA LEU A 122 -5.50 2.66 1.53
C LEU A 122 -4.54 1.59 2.08
N ASP A 123 -3.96 1.88 3.24
CA ASP A 123 -3.02 0.99 3.93
C ASP A 123 -3.70 -0.25 4.51
N ILE A 124 -3.01 -1.39 4.45
CA ILE A 124 -3.49 -2.67 4.99
C ILE A 124 -2.41 -3.47 5.71
N LEU A 125 -2.81 -4.13 6.80
CA LEU A 125 -1.99 -4.97 7.68
C LEU A 125 -2.55 -6.38 7.75
N ASP A 126 -1.73 -7.37 7.37
CA ASP A 126 -1.98 -8.80 7.55
C ASP A 126 -1.58 -9.28 8.95
N ILE A 127 -2.56 -9.70 9.74
CA ILE A 127 -2.33 -10.27 11.08
C ILE A 127 -2.10 -11.79 11.06
N GLY A 128 -2.07 -12.39 9.86
CA GLY A 128 -1.71 -13.78 9.65
C GLY A 128 -0.34 -14.16 10.23
N SER A 129 -0.18 -15.46 10.50
CA SER A 129 1.07 -15.99 11.04
C SER A 129 2.21 -15.97 10.02
N ALA A 130 1.90 -16.26 8.76
CA ALA A 130 2.86 -16.42 7.67
C ALA A 130 3.61 -15.11 7.33
N CYS A 131 4.86 -15.25 6.89
CA CYS A 131 5.60 -14.17 6.26
C CYS A 131 5.34 -14.20 4.75
N LEU A 132 4.65 -13.18 4.22
CA LEU A 132 4.31 -13.07 2.80
C LEU A 132 5.48 -12.50 2.00
N LYS A 133 5.47 -12.70 0.68
CA LYS A 133 6.57 -12.23 -0.18
C LYS A 133 6.37 -10.78 -0.60
N ILE A 134 7.47 -10.03 -0.74
CA ILE A 134 7.46 -8.67 -1.29
C ILE A 134 6.84 -8.69 -2.69
N GLY A 135 5.88 -7.80 -2.96
CA GLY A 135 5.17 -7.68 -4.23
C GLY A 135 4.08 -8.74 -4.45
N GLN A 136 3.86 -9.66 -3.51
CA GLN A 136 2.81 -10.66 -3.62
C GLN A 136 1.42 -10.00 -3.59
N VAL A 137 0.52 -10.47 -4.45
CA VAL A 137 -0.91 -10.15 -4.38
C VAL A 137 -1.59 -11.27 -3.61
N VAL A 138 -2.28 -10.95 -2.52
CA VAL A 138 -2.88 -11.94 -1.61
C VAL A 138 -4.35 -11.63 -1.39
N PRO A 139 -5.26 -12.60 -1.60
CA PRO A 139 -6.67 -12.44 -1.23
C PRO A 139 -6.81 -12.47 0.30
N VAL A 140 -7.54 -11.50 0.84
CA VAL A 140 -7.63 -11.23 2.29
C VAL A 140 -9.06 -10.88 2.69
N LYS A 141 -9.42 -11.12 3.96
CA LYS A 141 -10.75 -10.82 4.51
C LYS A 141 -10.67 -9.69 5.52
N VAL A 142 -11.37 -8.59 5.26
CA VAL A 142 -11.39 -7.42 6.16
C VAL A 142 -12.03 -7.76 7.51
N LEU A 143 -11.32 -7.44 8.59
CA LEU A 143 -11.78 -7.60 9.97
C LEU A 143 -12.16 -6.27 10.62
N LYS A 144 -11.29 -5.26 10.51
CA LYS A 144 -11.47 -3.97 11.19
C LYS A 144 -10.73 -2.84 10.46
N GLN A 145 -11.18 -1.61 10.65
CA GLN A 145 -10.49 -0.39 10.23
C GLN A 145 -10.13 0.47 11.46
N THR A 146 -8.95 1.08 11.46
CA THR A 146 -8.57 2.14 12.41
C THR A 146 -7.99 3.34 11.67
N THR A 147 -7.88 4.48 12.33
CA THR A 147 -7.38 5.73 11.73
C THR A 147 -6.27 6.31 12.61
N GLN A 148 -5.17 6.76 12.00
CA GLN A 148 -4.15 7.58 12.66
C GLN A 148 -4.48 9.07 12.45
N ASN A 149 -4.24 9.94 13.44
CA ASN A 149 -4.85 11.28 13.48
C ASN A 149 -3.97 12.44 12.95
N ASN A 150 -2.78 12.19 12.41
CA ASN A 150 -1.91 13.27 11.88
C ASN A 150 -2.35 13.78 10.49
N ASN A 151 -2.99 12.89 9.72
CA ASN A 151 -3.87 13.04 8.55
C ASN A 151 -4.74 11.78 8.57
N ILE A 152 -5.93 11.76 7.96
CA ILE A 152 -6.68 10.50 7.88
C ILE A 152 -5.83 9.54 7.04
N ASN A 153 -5.19 8.60 7.76
CA ASN A 153 -4.47 7.46 7.26
C ASN A 153 -5.17 6.27 7.90
N ASN A 154 -5.94 5.57 7.08
CA ASN A 154 -6.76 4.46 7.51
C ASN A 154 -5.98 3.17 7.36
N LYS A 155 -5.88 2.41 8.44
CA LYS A 155 -5.30 1.07 8.42
C LYS A 155 -6.39 0.03 8.49
N ILE A 156 -6.43 -0.82 7.48
CA ILE A 156 -7.29 -1.99 7.47
C ILE A 156 -6.54 -3.18 8.07
N TYR A 157 -7.19 -3.88 8.98
CA TYR A 157 -6.73 -5.14 9.57
C TYR A 157 -7.51 -6.27 8.93
N ILE A 158 -6.77 -7.29 8.52
CA ILE A 158 -7.23 -8.52 7.88
C ILE A 158 -6.67 -9.73 8.64
#